data_AF-A0AA92DN72-F1
#
_entry.id   AF-A0AA92DN72-F1
#
_cell.length_a   1.000
_cell.length_b   1.000
_cell.length_c   1.000
_cell.angle_alpha   90.00
_cell.angle_beta   90.00
_cell.angle_gamma   90.00
#
_symmetry.space_group_name_H-M   'P 1'
#
loop_
_entity.id
_entity.type
_entity.pdbx_description
1 polymer ?
#
loop_
_entity_poly.entity_id
_entity_poly.type
_entity_poly.pdbx_seq_one_letter_code
_entity_poly.pdbx_strand_id
1 'polypeptide(L)'
;MSNHPHVARNTSNRRSAIDGRTTRHPGYAVSLRVRKRIEEVFGWIKGAGLRKTRHRGAARVGWMFTLTATAYNLIRLPKLLAAA
;
A
#
# COMPACT_ATOMS: atom_id res chain seq x y z
N MET A 1 13.42 -9.62 -13.93
CA MET A 1 12.44 -9.41 -12.85
C MET A 1 11.32 -10.45 -12.98
N SER A 2 11.06 -11.25 -11.95
CA SER A 2 9.86 -12.10 -11.93
C SER A 2 8.62 -11.22 -11.78
N ASN A 3 7.81 -11.13 -12.83
CA ASN A 3 6.55 -10.38 -12.82
C ASN A 3 5.47 -11.23 -12.14
N HIS A 4 5.37 -11.15 -10.81
CA HIS A 4 4.30 -11.82 -10.07
C HIS A 4 3.04 -10.95 -10.06
N PRO A 5 1.86 -11.53 -10.32
CA PRO A 5 0.62 -10.75 -10.36
C PRO A 5 0.34 -10.12 -8.99
N HIS A 6 0.03 -8.82 -8.98
CA HIS A 6 -0.40 -8.06 -7.80
C HIS A 6 -1.88 -8.33 -7.46
N VAL A 7 -2.22 -9.60 -7.21
CA VAL A 7 -3.57 -10.05 -6.90
C VAL A 7 -3.60 -10.76 -5.54
N ALA A 8 -4.70 -10.63 -4.81
CA ALA A 8 -4.91 -11.32 -3.54
C ALA A 8 -5.85 -12.50 -3.71
N ARG A 9 -5.41 -13.69 -3.32
CA ARG A 9 -6.27 -14.86 -3.14
C ARG A 9 -7.22 -14.60 -1.97
N ASN A 10 -8.49 -14.96 -2.18
CA ASN A 10 -9.46 -14.98 -1.09
C ASN A 10 -9.18 -16.19 -0.20
N THR A 11 -8.95 -15.95 1.09
CA THR A 11 -8.70 -16.98 2.10
C THR A 11 -9.86 -17.14 3.09
N SER A 12 -10.96 -16.41 2.89
CA SER A 12 -12.22 -16.60 3.64
C SER A 12 -13.01 -17.80 3.10
N ASN A 13 -14.17 -18.10 3.71
CA ASN A 13 -15.08 -19.17 3.32
C ASN A 13 -15.80 -18.96 1.97
N ARG A 14 -15.17 -18.28 1.01
CA ARG A 14 -15.67 -18.06 -0.35
C ARG A 14 -14.65 -18.57 -1.37
N ARG A 15 -15.15 -19.09 -2.50
CA ARG A 15 -14.30 -19.57 -3.61
C ARG A 15 -13.43 -18.43 -4.14
N SER A 16 -12.15 -18.69 -4.35
CA SER A 16 -11.22 -17.75 -4.99
C SER A 16 -10.93 -18.19 -6.44
N ALA A 17 -10.83 -17.22 -7.34
CA ALA A 17 -10.33 -17.44 -8.70
C ALA A 17 -8.80 -17.63 -8.75
N ILE A 18 -8.10 -17.38 -7.64
CA ILE A 18 -6.64 -17.51 -7.54
C ILE A 18 -6.31 -18.88 -6.96
N ASP A 19 -5.63 -19.70 -7.76
CA ASP A 19 -5.23 -21.05 -7.40
C ASP A 19 -3.79 -21.13 -6.83
N GLY A 20 -3.40 -22.35 -6.43
CA GLY A 20 -2.08 -22.62 -5.85
C GLY A 20 -0.89 -22.36 -6.79
N ARG A 21 -1.10 -22.38 -8.12
CA ARG A 21 -0.01 -22.11 -9.09
C ARG A 21 0.46 -20.67 -8.99
N THR A 22 -0.46 -19.76 -8.68
CA THR A 22 -0.14 -18.33 -8.47
C THR A 22 0.45 -18.09 -7.09
N THR A 23 -0.07 -18.75 -6.04
CA THR A 23 0.32 -18.44 -4.65
C THR A 23 1.56 -19.17 -4.15
N ARG A 24 2.04 -20.23 -4.84
CA ARG A 24 3.19 -21.04 -4.39
C ARG A 24 4.53 -20.31 -4.42
N HIS A 25 4.63 -19.22 -5.16
CA HIS A 25 5.91 -18.54 -5.38
C HIS A 25 6.25 -17.60 -4.21
N PRO A 26 7.50 -17.57 -3.72
CA PRO A 26 7.91 -16.66 -2.64
C PRO A 26 7.59 -15.18 -2.92
N GLY A 27 7.68 -14.76 -4.19
CA GLY A 27 7.35 -13.40 -4.60
C GLY A 27 5.88 -13.02 -4.46
N TYR A 28 4.95 -13.99 -4.45
CA TYR A 28 3.54 -13.73 -4.13
C TYR A 28 3.39 -13.22 -2.70
N ALA A 29 4.07 -13.85 -1.73
CA ALA A 29 4.03 -13.43 -0.33
C ALA A 29 4.67 -12.04 -0.11
N VAL A 30 5.69 -11.69 -0.90
CA VAL A 30 6.28 -10.34 -0.89
C VAL A 30 5.29 -9.32 -1.47
N SER A 31 4.66 -9.65 -2.61
CA SER A 31 3.66 -8.80 -3.27
C SER A 31 2.49 -8.46 -2.34
N LEU A 32 1.97 -9.45 -1.58
CA LEU A 32 0.92 -9.21 -0.59
C LEU A 32 1.35 -8.24 0.51
N ARG A 33 2.57 -8.39 1.04
CA ARG A 33 3.11 -7.49 2.07
C ARG A 33 3.28 -6.06 1.54
N VAL A 34 3.79 -5.91 0.32
CA VAL A 34 3.92 -4.60 -0.34
C VAL A 34 2.56 -3.96 -0.58
N ARG A 35 1.58 -4.72 -1.08
CA ARG A 35 0.22 -4.23 -1.29
C ARG A 35 -0.40 -3.72 0.01
N LYS A 36 -0.27 -4.47 1.11
CA LYS A 36 -0.79 -4.03 2.41
C LYS A 36 -0.15 -2.74 2.91
N ARG A 37 1.17 -2.61 2.78
CA ARG A 37 1.89 -1.37 3.12
C ARG A 37 1.38 -0.18 2.30
N ILE A 38 1.15 -0.37 1.00
CA ILE A 38 0.60 0.68 0.13
C ILE A 38 -0.83 1.06 0.58
N GLU A 39 -1.69 0.07 0.84
CA GLU A 39 -3.08 0.30 1.32
C GLU A 39 -3.10 1.09 2.65
N GLU A 40 -2.21 0.78 3.60
CA GLU A 40 -2.07 1.49 4.87
C GLU A 40 -1.65 2.95 4.70
N VAL A 41 -0.65 3.22 3.85
CA VAL A 41 -0.19 4.58 3.52
C VAL A 41 -1.35 5.39 2.93
N PHE A 42 -2.06 4.86 1.93
CA PHE A 42 -3.20 5.55 1.33
C PHE A 42 -4.38 5.73 2.29
N GLY A 43 -4.60 4.77 3.21
CA GLY A 43 -5.59 4.90 4.28
C GLY A 43 -5.27 6.07 5.20
N TRP A 44 -4.01 6.19 5.63
CA TRP A 44 -3.56 7.27 6.51
C TRP A 44 -3.61 8.64 5.81
N ILE A 45 -3.09 8.73 4.57
CA ILE A 45 -3.13 9.95 3.75
C ILE A 45 -4.55 10.50 3.63
N LYS A 46 -5.54 9.61 3.39
CA LYS A 46 -6.95 10.00 3.35
C LYS A 46 -7.43 10.56 4.69
N GLY A 47 -7.03 9.96 5.81
CA GLY A 47 -7.32 10.46 7.16
C GLY A 47 -6.68 11.83 7.46
N ALA A 48 -5.49 12.08 6.92
CA ALA A 48 -4.72 13.32 7.09
C ALA A 48 -5.25 14.50 6.23
N GLY A 49 -6.49 14.47 5.77
CA GLY A 49 -7.15 15.59 5.06
C GLY A 49 -7.26 15.45 3.55
N LEU A 50 -6.65 14.43 2.93
CA LEU A 50 -6.74 14.21 1.48
C LEU A 50 -7.97 13.39 1.05
N ARG A 51 -8.82 12.91 1.97
CA ARG A 51 -10.11 12.27 1.63
C ARG A 51 -11.07 13.21 0.90
N LYS A 52 -11.06 14.50 1.24
CA LYS A 52 -11.86 15.56 0.60
C LYS A 52 -10.98 16.79 0.36
N THR A 53 -10.03 16.66 -0.57
CA THR A 53 -9.09 17.74 -0.88
C THR A 53 -9.82 19.02 -1.29
N ARG A 54 -9.41 20.16 -0.73
CA ARG A 54 -9.90 21.50 -1.11
C ARG A 54 -8.99 22.17 -2.15
N HIS A 55 -7.85 21.55 -2.46
CA HIS A 55 -6.92 22.06 -3.45
C HIS A 55 -7.40 21.72 -4.87
N ARG A 56 -7.15 22.64 -5.81
CA ARG A 56 -7.48 22.47 -7.23
C ARG A 56 -6.21 22.43 -8.07
N GLY A 57 -6.23 21.65 -9.15
CA GLY A 57 -5.11 21.45 -10.08
C GLY A 57 -4.15 20.33 -9.66
N ALA A 58 -3.71 19.54 -10.65
CA ALA A 58 -2.87 18.37 -10.43
C ALA A 58 -1.54 18.71 -9.74
N ALA A 59 -0.90 19.83 -10.10
CA ALA A 59 0.35 20.26 -9.49
C ALA A 59 0.22 20.48 -7.97
N ARG A 60 -0.81 21.22 -7.53
CA ARG A 60 -1.04 21.53 -6.12
C ARG A 60 -1.46 20.29 -5.32
N VAL A 61 -2.32 19.46 -5.90
CA VAL A 61 -2.73 18.19 -5.28
C VAL A 61 -1.53 17.23 -5.16
N GLY A 62 -0.69 17.13 -6.20
CA GLY A 62 0.51 16.31 -6.20
C GLY A 62 1.54 16.76 -5.17
N TRP A 63 1.73 18.07 -5.00
CA TRP A 63 2.60 18.61 -3.96
C TRP A 63 2.11 18.26 -2.55
N MET A 64 0.82 18.47 -2.27
CA MET A 64 0.22 18.11 -0.97
C MET A 64 0.28 16.61 -0.71
N PHE A 65 0.04 15.79 -1.74
CA PHE A 65 0.19 14.34 -1.63
C PHE A 65 1.63 13.94 -1.25
N THR A 66 2.62 14.52 -1.92
CA THR A 66 4.04 14.23 -1.68
C THR A 66 4.47 14.65 -0.28
N LEU A 67 4.04 15.83 0.16
CA LEU A 67 4.29 16.32 1.52
C LEU A 67 3.70 15.37 2.57
N THR A 68 2.43 15.00 2.42
CA THR A 68 1.74 14.08 3.36
C THR A 68 2.37 12.68 3.37
N ALA A 69 2.77 12.16 2.20
CA ALA A 69 3.47 10.88 2.11
C ALA A 69 4.86 10.93 2.80
N THR A 70 5.57 12.04 2.67
CA THR A 70 6.86 12.27 3.35
C THR A 70 6.67 12.30 4.87
N ALA A 71 5.66 13.01 5.36
CA ALA A 71 5.31 13.02 6.78
C ALA A 71 4.98 11.62 7.30
N TYR A 72 4.25 10.81 6.52
CA TYR A 72 3.97 9.42 6.89
C TYR A 72 5.25 8.58 7.01
N ASN A 73 6.22 8.76 6.10
CA ASN A 73 7.51 8.07 6.21
C ASN A 73 8.21 8.42 7.53
N LEU A 74 8.20 9.68 7.95
CA LEU A 74 8.78 10.11 9.24
C LEU A 74 8.07 9.46 10.44
N ILE A 75 6.74 9.40 10.44
CA ILE A 75 5.96 8.73 11.50
C ILE A 75 6.30 7.24 11.57
N ARG A 76 6.61 6.62 10.43
CA ARG A 76 6.91 5.19 10.34
C ARG A 76 8.35 4.87 10.72
N LEU A 77 9.29 5.80 10.57
CA LEU A 77 10.72 5.57 10.80
C LEU A 77 11.04 4.99 12.19
N PRO A 78 10.51 5.49 13.33
CA PRO A 78 10.83 4.92 14.65
C PRO A 78 10.50 3.43 14.76
N LYS A 79 9.38 3.00 14.18
CA LYS A 79 8.98 1.58 14.17
C LYS A 79 9.89 0.72 13.28
N LEU A 80 10.43 1.30 12.21
CA LEU A 80 11.38 0.61 11.33
C LEU A 80 12.75 0.48 11.99
N LEU A 81 13.21 1.53 12.67
CA LEU A 81 14.48 1.53 13.40
C LEU A 81 14.45 0.57 14.61
N ALA A 82 13.31 0.46 15.29
CA ALA A 82 13.14 -0.50 16.39
C ALA A 82 13.05 -1.97 15.94
N ALA A 83 12.77 -2.20 14.66
CA ALA A 83 12.67 -3.54 14.06
C ALA A 83 13.94 -3.95 13.29
N ALA A 84 14.95 -3.08 13.25
CA ALA A 84 16.27 -3.33 12.67
C ALA A 84 17.21 -3.88 13.75
#